data_AF-A0A7Y3CH81-F1
#
_entry.id   AF-A0A7Y3CH81-F1
#
_cell.length_a   1.000
_cell.length_b   1.000
_cell.length_c   1.000
_cell.angle_alpha   90.00
_cell.angle_beta   90.00
_cell.angle_gamma   90.00
#
_symmetry.space_group_name_H-M   'P 1'
#
loop_
_entity.id
_entity.type
_entity.pdbx_description
1 polymer ?
#
loop_
_entity_poly.entity_id
_entity_poly.type
_entity_poly.pdbx_seq_one_letter_code
_entity_poly.pdbx_strand_id
1 'polypeptide(L)'
;MSSNTPKNWKRPDNNNMVSVHRAFIYGASAPGFGEIYAGSRIRGFITAGVFIIFLVWFNWIVIEIMVQMMDLLFGRLYQNRGSVLSDLPIFSLGISFLGMYYVWLWAMISSVDVAVTHRSRSETSPQKSVPWGVAMSWFCPGAGQIYSGYRPLGYILFAGNILGILFIIPAYTQLFTSISLLVKNQQLSASNPYTLINIIREHLIILDYSFGNLAQRAVRYFAIAFAVSDLIHGTIDSENKWTKPSAAYGIGLFAAGWLCPGSGQLLQKRDKAGWYFFAGYVSSMVLIGLLIKAGFISAIKANTLSWIPVLIQWGGMIEALYYMIQSKGGKDVTG
;
A
#
# COMPACT_ATOMS: atom_id res chain seq x y z
N MET A 1 29.23 -16.29 -57.38
CA MET A 1 28.10 -17.19 -57.05
C MET A 1 28.49 -18.01 -55.83
N SER A 2 27.93 -17.67 -54.68
CA SER A 2 27.75 -18.55 -53.52
C SER A 2 26.76 -17.83 -52.61
N SER A 3 25.50 -18.22 -52.77
CA SER A 3 24.34 -17.69 -52.10
C SER A 3 24.35 -18.12 -50.64
N ASN A 4 24.78 -17.24 -49.73
CA ASN A 4 24.43 -17.37 -48.32
C ASN A 4 23.09 -16.65 -48.10
N THR A 5 22.03 -17.44 -48.26
CA THR A 5 20.65 -17.12 -47.87
C THR A 5 20.57 -16.63 -46.41
N PRO A 6 19.59 -15.75 -46.13
CA PRO A 6 19.57 -14.93 -44.92
C PRO A 6 19.32 -15.75 -43.65
N LYS A 7 19.92 -15.30 -42.54
CA LYS A 7 19.52 -15.67 -41.18
C LYS A 7 18.02 -15.42 -41.04
N ASN A 8 17.25 -16.51 -41.01
CA ASN A 8 15.87 -16.53 -40.55
C ASN A 8 15.82 -15.97 -39.11
N TRP A 9 15.62 -14.67 -38.99
CA TRP A 9 15.04 -14.07 -37.80
C TRP A 9 13.59 -14.54 -37.74
N LYS A 10 13.36 -15.73 -37.18
CA LYS A 10 12.05 -16.05 -36.62
C LYS A 10 11.78 -14.96 -35.59
N ARG A 11 10.89 -14.02 -35.91
CA ARG A 11 10.24 -13.19 -34.88
C ARG A 11 9.68 -14.19 -33.87
N PRO A 12 9.99 -14.08 -32.57
CA PRO A 12 9.25 -14.87 -31.58
C PRO A 12 7.78 -14.51 -31.75
N ASP A 13 6.93 -15.53 -31.90
CA ASP A 13 5.49 -15.35 -32.01
C ASP A 13 5.01 -14.49 -30.83
N ASN A 14 4.62 -13.25 -31.14
CA ASN A 14 4.32 -12.21 -30.17
C ASN A 14 3.06 -12.52 -29.33
N ASN A 15 2.38 -13.63 -29.62
CA ASN A 15 1.13 -14.04 -28.99
C ASN A 15 1.30 -14.73 -27.61
N ASN A 16 2.52 -15.11 -27.20
CA ASN A 16 2.73 -15.90 -25.97
C ASN A 16 3.63 -15.24 -24.90
N MET A 17 4.04 -13.98 -25.06
CA MET A 17 4.87 -13.32 -24.04
C MET A 17 4.01 -12.79 -22.88
N VAL A 18 4.05 -13.48 -21.74
CA VAL A 18 3.43 -13.05 -20.49
C VAL A 18 4.05 -11.72 -20.03
N SER A 19 3.23 -10.68 -19.94
CA SER A 19 3.62 -9.38 -19.37
C SER A 19 3.40 -9.35 -17.85
N VAL A 20 4.44 -8.99 -17.08
CA VAL A 20 4.35 -8.90 -15.62
C VAL A 20 3.41 -7.77 -15.19
N HIS A 21 3.42 -6.64 -15.90
CA HIS A 21 2.52 -5.50 -15.63
C HIS A 21 1.06 -5.87 -15.83
N ARG A 22 0.74 -6.58 -16.92
CA ARG A 22 -0.63 -7.06 -17.18
C ARG A 22 -1.08 -8.09 -16.15
N ALA A 23 -0.21 -9.03 -15.77
CA ALA A 23 -0.51 -10.01 -14.72
C ALA A 23 -0.85 -9.30 -13.40
N PHE A 24 -0.08 -8.28 -13.02
CA PHE A 24 -0.37 -7.46 -11.85
C PHE A 24 -1.72 -6.74 -11.94
N ILE A 25 -2.00 -6.06 -13.07
CA ILE A 25 -3.30 -5.38 -13.28
C ILE A 25 -4.44 -6.38 -13.16
N TYR A 26 -4.35 -7.53 -13.83
CA TYR A 26 -5.40 -8.55 -13.78
C TYR A 26 -5.59 -9.10 -12.37
N GLY A 27 -4.51 -9.38 -11.63
CA GLY A 27 -4.59 -9.78 -10.23
C GLY A 27 -5.21 -8.71 -9.32
N ALA A 28 -4.92 -7.43 -9.58
CA ALA A 28 -5.48 -6.30 -8.83
C ALA A 28 -6.96 -6.04 -9.16
N SER A 29 -7.37 -6.23 -10.42
CA SER A 29 -8.74 -6.00 -10.87
C SER A 29 -9.67 -7.18 -10.56
N ALA A 30 -9.18 -8.41 -10.69
CA ALA A 30 -9.95 -9.63 -10.49
C ALA A 30 -9.05 -10.73 -9.89
N PRO A 31 -9.09 -10.93 -8.55
CA PRO A 31 -8.28 -11.95 -7.89
C PRO A 31 -8.39 -13.32 -8.56
N GLY A 32 -7.23 -13.91 -8.92
CA GLY A 32 -7.13 -15.17 -9.65
C GLY A 32 -6.88 -15.02 -11.16
N PHE A 33 -7.27 -13.92 -11.79
CA PHE A 33 -7.12 -13.74 -13.24
C PHE A 33 -5.67 -13.48 -13.65
N GLY A 34 -4.89 -12.78 -12.80
CA GLY A 34 -3.48 -12.54 -13.07
C GLY A 34 -2.66 -13.83 -13.07
N GLU A 35 -2.95 -14.76 -12.17
CA GLU A 35 -2.33 -16.09 -12.17
C GLU A 35 -2.73 -16.93 -13.38
N ILE A 36 -4.01 -16.94 -13.75
CA ILE A 36 -4.51 -17.65 -14.95
C ILE A 36 -3.81 -17.13 -16.19
N TYR A 37 -3.74 -15.80 -16.34
CA TYR A 37 -3.05 -15.14 -17.45
C TYR A 37 -1.55 -15.48 -17.49
N ALA A 38 -0.90 -15.57 -16.33
CA ALA A 38 0.51 -15.94 -16.23
C ALA A 38 0.76 -17.46 -16.38
N GLY A 39 -0.28 -18.26 -16.62
CA GLY A 39 -0.19 -19.70 -16.91
C GLY A 39 -0.42 -20.62 -15.70
N SER A 40 -0.70 -20.09 -14.51
CA SER A 40 -0.98 -20.87 -13.29
C SER A 40 -2.49 -21.01 -13.04
N ARG A 41 -3.16 -21.81 -13.87
CA ARG A 41 -4.63 -21.94 -13.85
C ARG A 41 -5.19 -22.43 -12.52
N ILE A 42 -4.62 -23.52 -11.96
CA ILE A 42 -5.12 -24.11 -10.70
C ILE A 42 -5.02 -23.09 -9.56
N ARG A 43 -3.87 -22.42 -9.43
CA ARG A 43 -3.66 -21.38 -8.41
C ARG A 43 -4.66 -20.25 -8.58
N GLY A 44 -4.86 -19.77 -9.81
CA GLY A 44 -5.81 -18.70 -10.09
C GLY A 44 -7.27 -19.07 -9.80
N PHE A 45 -7.71 -20.30 -10.12
CA PHE A 45 -9.05 -20.77 -9.75
C PHE A 45 -9.23 -20.86 -8.22
N ILE A 46 -8.21 -21.30 -7.49
CA ILE A 46 -8.25 -21.31 -6.02
C ILE A 46 -8.35 -19.88 -5.49
N THR A 47 -7.49 -18.95 -5.95
CA THR A 47 -7.53 -17.54 -5.54
C THR A 47 -8.90 -16.92 -5.81
N ALA A 48 -9.46 -17.13 -7.01
CA ALA A 48 -10.77 -16.61 -7.38
C ALA A 48 -11.90 -17.22 -6.52
N GLY A 49 -11.90 -18.53 -6.31
CA GLY A 49 -12.89 -19.22 -5.50
C GLY A 49 -12.88 -18.74 -4.05
N VAL A 50 -11.70 -18.64 -3.43
CA VAL A 50 -11.56 -18.13 -2.05
C VAL A 50 -12.01 -16.67 -1.96
N PHE A 51 -11.67 -15.83 -2.95
CA PHE A 51 -12.14 -14.44 -2.97
C PHE A 51 -13.67 -14.33 -3.04
N ILE A 52 -14.30 -15.13 -3.91
CA ILE A 52 -15.77 -15.17 -4.06
C ILE A 52 -16.43 -15.61 -2.75
N ILE A 53 -15.89 -16.61 -2.06
CA ILE A 53 -16.41 -17.06 -0.75
C ILE A 53 -16.42 -15.91 0.25
N PHE A 54 -15.29 -15.21 0.41
CA PHE A 54 -15.21 -14.06 1.31
C PHE A 54 -16.10 -12.90 0.88
N LEU A 55 -16.24 -12.65 -0.43
CA LEU A 55 -17.09 -11.60 -0.97
C LEU A 55 -18.57 -11.88 -0.69
N VAL A 56 -19.05 -13.09 -0.95
CA VAL A 56 -20.43 -13.50 -0.65
C VAL A 56 -20.69 -13.39 0.85
N TRP A 57 -19.77 -13.89 1.68
CA TRP A 57 -19.89 -13.81 3.13
C TRP A 57 -19.94 -12.36 3.64
N PHE A 58 -19.06 -11.48 3.14
CA PHE A 58 -19.06 -10.06 3.48
C PHE A 58 -20.38 -9.39 3.10
N ASN A 59 -20.86 -9.59 1.87
CA ASN A 59 -22.13 -9.00 1.41
C ASN A 59 -23.31 -9.47 2.26
N TRP A 60 -23.34 -10.76 2.63
CA TRP A 60 -24.36 -11.31 3.51
C TRP A 60 -24.40 -10.59 4.87
N ILE A 61 -23.24 -10.44 5.52
CA ILE A 61 -23.12 -9.75 6.81
C ILE A 61 -23.53 -8.27 6.70
N VAL A 62 -23.14 -7.58 5.62
CA VAL A 62 -23.54 -6.19 5.39
C VAL A 62 -25.06 -6.09 5.27
N ILE A 63 -25.70 -7.00 4.54
CA ILE A 63 -27.17 -7.05 4.43
C ILE A 63 -27.81 -7.26 5.80
N GLU A 64 -27.33 -8.21 6.61
CA GLU A 64 -27.83 -8.44 7.98
C GLU A 64 -27.72 -7.17 8.84
N ILE A 65 -26.57 -6.49 8.80
CA ILE A 65 -26.36 -5.23 9.54
C ILE A 65 -27.33 -4.16 9.07
N MET A 66 -27.51 -4.00 7.75
CA MET A 66 -28.43 -3.01 7.19
C MET A 66 -29.89 -3.29 7.59
N VAL A 67 -30.33 -4.55 7.57
CA VAL A 67 -31.67 -4.95 8.01
C VAL A 67 -31.86 -4.60 9.49
N GLN A 68 -30.92 -4.97 10.36
CA GLN A 68 -30.99 -4.62 11.79
C GLN A 68 -31.01 -3.10 12.04
N MET A 69 -30.22 -2.34 11.29
CA MET A 69 -30.23 -0.87 11.37
C MET A 69 -31.56 -0.26 10.90
N MET A 70 -32.18 -0.82 9.85
CA MET A 70 -33.51 -0.40 9.40
C MET A 70 -34.58 -0.74 10.44
N ASP A 71 -34.57 -1.93 11.02
CA ASP A 71 -35.50 -2.34 12.06
C ASP A 71 -35.42 -1.44 13.30
N LEU A 72 -34.20 -1.03 13.69
CA LEU A 72 -33.99 -0.05 14.76
C LEU A 72 -34.58 1.33 14.44
N LEU A 73 -34.41 1.80 13.19
CA LEU A 73 -34.96 3.09 12.76
C LEU A 73 -36.48 3.08 12.72
N PHE A 74 -37.08 2.04 12.13
CA PHE A 74 -38.54 1.90 12.09
C PHE A 74 -39.12 1.63 13.49
N GLY A 75 -38.49 0.79 14.31
CA GLY A 75 -38.90 0.53 15.69
C GLY A 75 -38.95 1.79 16.57
N ARG A 76 -37.99 2.71 16.39
CA ARG A 76 -37.98 4.03 17.05
C ARG A 76 -39.09 4.95 16.54
N LEU A 77 -39.39 4.94 15.24
CA LEU A 77 -40.46 5.74 14.66
C LEU A 77 -41.86 5.29 15.12
N TYR A 78 -42.05 3.99 15.35
CA TYR A 78 -43.34 3.41 15.76
C TYR A 78 -43.51 3.27 17.28
N GLN A 79 -42.73 3.98 18.11
CA GLN A 79 -42.81 3.96 19.59
C GLN A 79 -42.72 2.57 20.25
N ASN A 80 -42.21 1.56 19.56
CA ASN A 80 -42.02 0.24 20.15
C ASN A 80 -40.72 0.25 20.97
N ARG A 81 -40.83 0.58 22.27
CA ARG A 81 -39.73 0.78 23.25
C ARG A 81 -38.92 -0.50 23.60
N GLY A 82 -38.82 -1.46 22.69
CA GLY A 82 -38.20 -2.77 22.93
C GLY A 82 -37.00 -3.12 22.06
N SER A 83 -36.60 -2.29 21.08
CA SER A 83 -35.49 -2.64 20.19
C SER A 83 -34.14 -2.41 20.88
N VAL A 84 -33.71 -3.40 21.67
CA VAL A 84 -32.31 -3.55 22.07
C VAL A 84 -31.51 -3.74 20.79
N LEU A 85 -30.42 -2.98 20.62
CA LEU A 85 -29.47 -3.21 19.53
C LEU A 85 -28.99 -4.66 19.67
N SER A 86 -29.41 -5.56 18.77
CA SER A 86 -28.87 -6.91 18.70
C SER A 86 -27.35 -6.81 18.52
N ASP A 87 -26.61 -7.79 19.05
CA ASP A 87 -25.16 -7.86 18.87
C ASP A 87 -24.84 -7.86 17.36
N LEU A 88 -24.48 -6.68 16.84
CA LEU A 88 -24.14 -6.51 15.44
C LEU A 88 -22.96 -7.46 15.13
N PRO A 89 -22.97 -8.20 14.01
CA PRO A 89 -21.92 -9.14 13.63
C PRO A 89 -20.62 -8.44 13.15
N ILE A 90 -20.14 -7.43 13.90
CA ILE A 90 -18.97 -6.59 13.59
C ILE A 90 -17.71 -7.45 13.48
N PHE A 91 -17.59 -8.48 14.32
CA PHE A 91 -16.45 -9.40 14.26
C PHE A 91 -16.43 -10.20 12.94
N SER A 92 -17.58 -10.75 12.53
CA SER A 92 -17.74 -11.45 11.25
C SER A 92 -17.50 -10.50 10.07
N LEU A 93 -17.96 -9.26 10.16
CA LEU A 93 -17.69 -8.21 9.16
C LEU A 93 -16.18 -7.97 9.04
N GLY A 94 -15.48 -7.87 10.16
CA GLY A 94 -14.02 -7.69 10.20
C GLY A 94 -13.26 -8.86 9.58
N ILE A 95 -13.62 -10.11 9.91
CA ILE A 95 -12.97 -11.29 9.35
C ILE A 95 -13.21 -11.40 7.85
N SER A 96 -14.45 -11.23 7.41
CA SER A 96 -14.80 -11.34 5.99
C SER A 96 -14.09 -10.27 5.16
N PHE A 97 -14.04 -9.03 5.65
CA PHE A 97 -13.27 -7.95 5.02
C PHE A 97 -11.76 -8.25 4.98
N LEU A 98 -11.18 -8.68 6.10
CA LEU A 98 -9.75 -9.00 6.17
C LEU A 98 -9.39 -10.16 5.23
N GLY A 99 -10.25 -11.17 5.15
CA GLY A 99 -10.10 -12.30 4.24
C GLY A 99 -10.11 -11.85 2.78
N MET A 100 -11.10 -11.04 2.38
CA MET A 100 -11.11 -10.44 1.03
C MET A 100 -9.83 -9.66 0.74
N TYR A 101 -9.41 -8.80 1.68
CA TYR A 101 -8.24 -7.95 1.52
C TYR A 101 -6.94 -8.76 1.42
N TYR A 102 -6.78 -9.79 2.25
CA TYR A 102 -5.67 -10.73 2.20
C TYR A 102 -5.60 -11.43 0.84
N VAL A 103 -6.72 -11.99 0.37
CA VAL A 103 -6.77 -12.70 -0.92
C VAL A 103 -6.50 -11.74 -2.09
N TRP A 104 -6.97 -10.50 -1.99
CA TRP A 104 -6.70 -9.45 -2.98
C TRP A 104 -5.21 -9.09 -3.06
N LEU A 105 -4.55 -8.88 -1.92
CA LEU A 105 -3.09 -8.66 -1.90
C LEU A 105 -2.32 -9.90 -2.38
N TRP A 106 -2.75 -11.08 -1.96
CA TRP A 106 -2.18 -12.35 -2.39
C TRP A 106 -2.24 -12.49 -3.90
N ALA A 107 -3.39 -12.21 -4.53
CA ALA A 107 -3.56 -12.29 -5.97
C ALA A 107 -2.55 -11.41 -6.72
N MET A 108 -2.30 -10.18 -6.23
CA MET A 108 -1.32 -9.28 -6.83
C MET A 108 0.12 -9.82 -6.75
N ILE A 109 0.59 -10.18 -5.54
CA ILE A 109 1.97 -10.67 -5.37
C ILE A 109 2.19 -12.02 -6.06
N SER A 110 1.18 -12.90 -5.99
CA SER A 110 1.12 -14.19 -6.67
C SER A 110 1.25 -14.04 -8.18
N SER A 111 0.46 -13.14 -8.77
CA SER A 111 0.48 -12.90 -10.22
C SER A 111 1.83 -12.40 -10.70
N VAL A 112 2.48 -11.50 -9.93
CA VAL A 112 3.82 -11.01 -10.23
C VAL A 112 4.84 -12.15 -10.15
N ASP A 113 4.81 -12.97 -9.10
CA ASP A 113 5.74 -14.09 -8.93
C ASP A 113 5.61 -15.14 -10.04
N VAL A 114 4.38 -15.51 -10.41
CA VAL A 114 4.13 -16.45 -11.52
C VAL A 114 4.61 -15.85 -12.84
N ALA A 115 4.29 -14.60 -13.13
CA ALA A 115 4.69 -13.95 -14.39
C ALA A 115 6.23 -13.79 -14.50
N VAL A 116 6.90 -13.38 -13.42
CA VAL A 116 8.37 -13.29 -13.36
C VAL A 116 8.99 -14.68 -13.56
N THR A 117 8.44 -15.72 -12.92
CA THR A 117 8.91 -17.10 -13.08
C THR A 117 8.72 -17.60 -14.50
N HIS A 118 7.57 -17.35 -15.11
CA HIS A 118 7.28 -17.73 -16.48
C HIS A 118 8.30 -17.10 -17.44
N ARG A 119 8.51 -15.79 -17.33
CA ARG A 119 9.47 -15.06 -18.17
C ARG A 119 10.90 -15.55 -18.02
N SER A 120 11.30 -15.88 -16.79
CA SER A 120 12.62 -16.44 -16.49
C SER A 120 12.81 -17.83 -17.11
N ARG A 121 11.76 -18.66 -17.15
CA ARG A 121 11.81 -19.99 -17.78
C ARG A 121 11.76 -19.93 -19.30
N SER A 122 11.08 -18.93 -19.85
CA SER A 122 10.95 -18.75 -21.31
C SER A 122 12.12 -17.95 -21.92
N GLU A 123 13.21 -17.73 -21.18
CA GLU A 123 14.40 -16.95 -21.61
C GLU A 123 14.06 -15.56 -22.18
N THR A 124 12.94 -14.98 -21.75
CA THR A 124 12.54 -13.64 -22.18
C THR A 124 13.17 -12.58 -21.29
N SER A 125 13.53 -11.43 -21.87
CA SER A 125 14.12 -10.33 -21.11
C SER A 125 13.24 -9.91 -19.91
N PRO A 126 13.84 -9.59 -18.76
CA PRO A 126 13.10 -9.08 -17.61
C PRO A 126 12.36 -7.79 -17.97
N GLN A 127 11.05 -7.73 -17.72
CA GLN A 127 10.31 -6.47 -17.79
C GLN A 127 10.52 -5.75 -16.47
N LYS A 128 11.52 -4.85 -16.40
CA LYS A 128 11.85 -4.08 -15.21
C LYS A 128 11.85 -2.59 -15.49
N SER A 129 11.25 -1.82 -14.59
CA SER A 129 11.13 -0.36 -14.70
C SER A 129 10.75 0.22 -13.35
N VAL A 130 11.35 1.35 -12.99
CA VAL A 130 11.11 2.04 -11.73
C VAL A 130 9.63 2.34 -11.47
N PRO A 131 8.86 2.96 -12.41
CA PRO A 131 7.47 3.34 -12.11
C PRO A 131 6.59 2.15 -11.73
N TRP A 132 6.76 1.02 -12.43
CA TRP A 132 6.04 -0.21 -12.11
C TRP A 132 6.49 -0.84 -10.80
N GLY A 133 7.79 -0.81 -10.46
CA GLY A 133 8.27 -1.28 -9.16
C GLY A 133 7.67 -0.48 -8.00
N VAL A 134 7.66 0.85 -8.13
CA VAL A 134 7.04 1.75 -7.15
C VAL A 134 5.54 1.51 -7.05
N ALA A 135 4.83 1.43 -8.18
CA ALA A 135 3.40 1.18 -8.20
C ALA A 135 3.05 -0.16 -7.55
N MET A 136 3.75 -1.25 -7.90
CA MET A 136 3.55 -2.57 -7.31
C MET A 136 3.82 -2.57 -5.81
N SER A 137 4.92 -1.95 -5.35
CA SER A 137 5.22 -1.81 -3.91
C SER A 137 4.21 -0.96 -3.14
N TRP A 138 3.63 0.07 -3.77
CA TRP A 138 2.62 0.92 -3.15
C TRP A 138 1.30 0.17 -2.94
N PHE A 139 0.81 -0.51 -3.97
CA PHE A 139 -0.45 -1.26 -3.92
C PHE A 139 -0.33 -2.54 -3.08
N CYS A 140 0.76 -3.28 -3.26
CA CYS A 140 1.02 -4.54 -2.56
C CYS A 140 2.49 -4.57 -2.09
N PRO A 141 2.77 -4.12 -0.84
CA PRO A 141 4.12 -4.20 -0.29
C PRO A 141 4.71 -5.60 -0.45
N GLY A 142 5.89 -5.68 -1.08
CA GLY A 142 6.54 -6.93 -1.44
C GLY A 142 6.46 -7.32 -2.91
N ALA A 143 5.41 -6.93 -3.64
CA ALA A 143 5.28 -7.24 -5.07
C ALA A 143 6.38 -6.57 -5.91
N GLY A 144 6.78 -5.34 -5.55
CA GLY A 144 7.88 -4.63 -6.22
C GLY A 144 9.24 -5.30 -6.03
N GLN A 145 9.48 -5.99 -4.90
CA GLN A 145 10.70 -6.76 -4.65
C GLN A 145 10.72 -8.06 -5.45
N ILE A 146 9.59 -8.76 -5.56
CA ILE A 146 9.50 -9.92 -6.47
C ILE A 146 9.75 -9.48 -7.91
N TYR A 147 9.19 -8.34 -8.30
CA TYR A 147 9.41 -7.71 -9.60
C TYR A 147 10.88 -7.31 -9.83
N SER A 148 11.57 -6.75 -8.82
CA SER A 148 13.00 -6.40 -8.91
C SER A 148 13.92 -7.63 -8.91
N GLY A 149 13.47 -8.76 -8.38
CA GLY A 149 14.16 -10.06 -8.40
C GLY A 149 14.45 -10.66 -7.02
N TYR A 150 14.15 -9.96 -5.94
CA TYR A 150 14.38 -10.40 -4.56
C TYR A 150 13.12 -11.01 -3.94
N ARG A 151 12.82 -12.26 -4.31
CA ARG A 151 11.60 -12.96 -3.84
C ARG A 151 11.48 -13.09 -2.32
N PRO A 152 12.52 -13.49 -1.56
CA PRO A 152 12.39 -13.66 -0.11
C PRO A 152 12.00 -12.36 0.59
N LEU A 153 12.63 -11.25 0.21
CA LEU A 153 12.30 -9.92 0.74
C LEU A 153 10.87 -9.52 0.40
N GLY A 154 10.40 -9.83 -0.81
CA GLY A 154 9.02 -9.59 -1.22
C GLY A 154 8.00 -10.28 -0.32
N TYR A 155 8.20 -11.56 -0.01
CA TYR A 155 7.29 -12.28 0.89
C TYR A 155 7.38 -11.81 2.35
N ILE A 156 8.57 -11.40 2.83
CA ILE A 156 8.74 -10.81 4.17
C ILE A 156 7.94 -9.49 4.28
N LEU A 157 8.05 -8.60 3.29
CA LEU A 157 7.32 -7.33 3.29
C LEU A 157 5.81 -7.54 3.17
N PHE A 158 5.38 -8.52 2.37
CA PHE A 158 3.97 -8.92 2.29
C PHE A 158 3.45 -9.39 3.66
N ALA A 159 4.16 -10.32 4.31
CA ALA A 159 3.79 -10.82 5.63
C ALA A 159 3.78 -9.70 6.67
N GLY A 160 4.78 -8.82 6.66
CA GLY A 160 4.84 -7.65 7.53
C GLY A 160 3.64 -6.71 7.36
N ASN A 161 3.19 -6.49 6.12
CA ASN A 161 2.01 -5.67 5.84
C ASN A 161 0.71 -6.33 6.36
N ILE A 162 0.56 -7.65 6.21
CA ILE A 162 -0.59 -8.39 6.77
C ILE A 162 -0.59 -8.36 8.30
N LEU A 163 0.57 -8.57 8.94
CA LEU A 163 0.72 -8.46 10.39
C LEU A 163 0.39 -7.06 10.89
N GLY A 164 0.84 -6.02 10.17
CA GLY A 164 0.49 -4.63 10.45
C GLY A 164 -1.01 -4.42 10.57
N ILE A 165 -1.79 -4.94 9.61
CA ILE A 165 -3.27 -4.83 9.60
C ILE A 165 -3.89 -5.54 10.80
N LEU A 166 -3.42 -6.75 11.13
CA LEU A 166 -3.88 -7.48 12.30
C LEU A 166 -3.63 -6.69 13.60
N PHE A 167 -2.51 -5.97 13.69
CA PHE A 167 -2.21 -5.11 14.84
C PHE A 167 -3.04 -3.81 14.90
N ILE A 168 -3.76 -3.43 13.83
CA ILE A 168 -4.69 -2.29 13.86
C ILE A 168 -6.04 -2.69 14.49
N ILE A 169 -6.42 -3.98 14.42
CA ILE A 169 -7.72 -4.48 14.91
C ILE A 169 -8.03 -4.02 16.35
N PRO A 170 -7.12 -4.17 17.35
CA PRO A 170 -7.41 -3.73 18.71
C PRO A 170 -7.75 -2.23 18.82
N ALA A 171 -7.10 -1.38 18.01
CA ALA A 171 -7.35 0.05 18.01
C ALA A 171 -8.73 0.39 17.43
N TYR A 172 -9.16 -0.32 16.37
CA TYR A 172 -10.53 -0.20 15.86
C TYR A 172 -11.57 -0.70 16.87
N THR A 173 -11.33 -1.85 17.51
CA THR A 173 -12.24 -2.39 18.53
C THR A 173 -12.43 -1.41 19.69
N GLN A 174 -11.35 -0.76 20.13
CA GLN A 174 -11.39 0.27 21.17
C GLN A 174 -12.22 1.49 20.71
N LEU A 175 -12.00 1.99 19.48
CA LEU A 175 -12.79 3.08 18.90
C LEU A 175 -14.29 2.74 18.88
N PHE A 176 -14.67 1.55 18.39
CA PHE A 176 -16.06 1.12 18.34
C PHE A 176 -16.69 1.00 19.73
N THR A 177 -15.92 0.48 20.70
CA THR A 177 -16.38 0.35 22.09
C THR A 177 -16.61 1.72 22.72
N SER A 178 -15.69 2.67 22.53
CA SER A 178 -15.84 4.05 23.00
C SER A 178 -17.07 4.74 22.42
N ILE A 179 -17.30 4.62 21.11
CA ILE A 179 -18.49 5.18 20.45
C ILE A 179 -19.77 4.53 20.99
N SER A 180 -19.78 3.20 21.13
CA SER A 180 -20.92 2.45 21.66
C SER A 180 -21.30 2.90 23.08
N LEU A 181 -20.30 3.10 23.95
CA LEU A 181 -20.52 3.62 25.31
C LEU A 181 -21.10 5.03 25.32
N LEU A 182 -20.63 5.92 24.43
CA LEU A 182 -21.16 7.28 24.32
C LEU A 182 -22.61 7.32 23.83
N VAL A 183 -22.96 6.42 22.90
CA VAL A 183 -24.33 6.25 22.41
C VAL A 183 -25.23 5.71 23.54
N LYS A 184 -24.76 4.68 24.25
CA LYS A 184 -25.50 4.02 25.34
C LYS A 184 -25.76 4.96 26.50
N ASN A 185 -24.80 5.80 26.85
CA ASN A 185 -24.89 6.74 27.97
C ASN A 185 -25.68 8.01 27.64
N GLN A 186 -26.29 8.13 26.44
CA GLN A 186 -27.01 9.33 25.97
C GLN A 186 -26.19 10.64 26.04
N GLN A 187 -24.86 10.53 26.17
CA GLN A 187 -23.95 11.69 26.17
C GLN A 187 -23.81 12.32 24.78
N LEU A 188 -24.23 11.58 23.75
CA LEU A 188 -24.57 12.08 22.42
C LEU A 188 -25.89 12.88 22.47
N SER A 189 -25.90 13.98 23.21
CA SER A 189 -27.02 14.92 23.13
C SER A 189 -27.04 15.56 21.74
N ALA A 190 -28.21 15.56 21.09
CA ALA A 190 -28.45 16.24 19.81
C ALA A 190 -28.12 17.74 19.84
N SER A 191 -27.93 18.33 21.03
CA SER A 191 -27.58 19.73 21.24
C SER A 191 -26.10 20.08 21.09
N ASN A 192 -25.17 19.12 20.98
CA ASN A 192 -23.74 19.43 20.81
C ASN A 192 -22.99 18.47 19.86
N PRO A 193 -23.16 18.62 18.52
CA PRO A 193 -22.47 17.80 17.52
C PRO A 193 -20.93 17.95 17.55
N TYR A 194 -20.41 19.06 18.10
CA TYR A 194 -18.97 19.31 18.19
C TYR A 194 -18.26 18.36 19.18
N THR A 195 -18.94 17.91 20.24
CA THR A 195 -18.38 16.93 21.17
C THR A 195 -18.13 15.59 20.49
N LEU A 196 -19.04 15.13 19.63
CA LEU A 196 -18.84 13.91 18.85
C LEU A 196 -17.66 14.05 17.88
N ILE A 197 -17.58 15.17 17.16
CA ILE A 197 -16.48 15.45 16.22
C ILE A 197 -15.13 15.43 16.94
N ASN A 198 -15.03 16.04 18.12
CA ASN A 198 -13.79 16.08 18.90
C ASN A 198 -13.37 14.68 19.37
N ILE A 199 -14.31 13.86 19.83
CA ILE A 199 -14.03 12.49 20.26
C ILE A 199 -13.59 11.61 19.08
N ILE A 200 -14.28 11.71 17.94
CA ILE A 200 -13.90 10.98 16.72
C ILE A 200 -12.50 11.42 16.29
N ARG A 201 -12.24 12.74 16.27
CA ARG A 201 -10.93 13.28 15.88
C ARG A 201 -9.81 12.80 16.78
N GLU A 202 -10.02 12.80 18.10
CA GLU A 202 -9.05 12.31 19.07
C GLU A 202 -8.75 10.82 18.86
N HIS A 203 -9.77 9.99 18.68
CA HIS A 203 -9.55 8.57 18.42
C HIS A 203 -8.94 8.30 17.05
N LEU A 204 -9.25 9.09 16.02
CA LEU A 204 -8.59 9.00 14.72
C LEU A 204 -7.09 9.31 14.83
N ILE A 205 -6.70 10.30 15.63
CA ILE A 205 -5.28 10.60 15.89
C ILE A 205 -4.61 9.42 16.61
N ILE A 206 -5.27 8.86 17.62
CA ILE A 206 -4.74 7.68 18.35
C ILE A 206 -4.60 6.48 17.41
N LEU A 207 -5.57 6.27 16.53
CA LEU A 207 -5.55 5.22 15.50
C LEU A 207 -4.40 5.46 14.50
N ASP A 208 -4.20 6.70 14.07
CA ASP A 208 -3.14 7.08 13.13
C ASP A 208 -1.74 6.79 13.68
N TYR A 209 -1.55 6.95 14.99
CA TYR A 209 -0.31 6.65 15.70
C TYR A 209 -0.30 5.29 16.38
N SER A 210 -1.31 4.44 16.13
CA SER A 210 -1.31 3.07 16.63
C SER A 210 -0.15 2.28 16.03
N PHE A 211 0.39 1.33 16.81
CA PHE A 211 1.52 0.52 16.37
C PHE A 211 1.25 -0.17 15.04
N GLY A 212 0.06 -0.74 14.84
CA GLY A 212 -0.31 -1.41 13.59
C GLY A 212 -0.26 -0.46 12.38
N ASN A 213 -0.81 0.75 12.49
CA ASN A 213 -0.84 1.70 11.39
C ASN A 213 0.56 2.24 11.07
N LEU A 214 1.36 2.54 12.11
CA LEU A 214 2.75 2.96 11.94
C LEU A 214 3.60 1.86 11.31
N ALA A 215 3.46 0.62 11.77
CA ALA A 215 4.17 -0.53 11.19
C ALA A 215 3.77 -0.74 9.73
N GLN A 216 2.48 -0.66 9.40
CA GLN A 216 2.00 -0.80 8.02
C GLN A 216 2.54 0.31 7.09
N ARG A 217 2.52 1.57 7.55
CA ARG A 217 3.11 2.70 6.81
C ARG A 217 4.61 2.51 6.61
N ALA A 218 5.33 2.11 7.67
CA ALA A 218 6.75 1.83 7.60
C ALA A 218 7.06 0.73 6.57
N VAL A 219 6.37 -0.41 6.62
CA VAL A 219 6.54 -1.51 5.67
C VAL A 219 6.29 -1.06 4.23
N ARG A 220 5.25 -0.26 3.98
CA ARG A 220 4.95 0.26 2.64
C ARG A 220 6.06 1.18 2.14
N TYR A 221 6.50 2.13 2.95
CA TYR A 221 7.57 3.05 2.56
C TYR A 221 8.91 2.32 2.38
N PHE A 222 9.23 1.36 3.26
CA PHE A 222 10.37 0.47 3.07
C PHE A 222 10.28 -0.28 1.74
N ALA A 223 9.11 -0.86 1.41
CA ALA A 223 8.92 -1.56 0.15
C ALA A 223 9.12 -0.66 -1.09
N ILE A 224 8.78 0.63 -1.00
CA ILE A 224 9.01 1.57 -2.10
C ILE A 224 10.48 1.97 -2.18
N ALA A 225 11.07 2.36 -1.06
CA ALA A 225 12.48 2.75 -0.98
C ALA A 225 13.40 1.63 -1.49
N PHE A 226 13.18 0.39 -1.04
CA PHE A 226 13.94 -0.76 -1.53
C PHE A 226 13.68 -1.05 -3.01
N ALA A 227 12.44 -1.02 -3.47
CA ALA A 227 12.16 -1.26 -4.90
C ALA A 227 12.84 -0.21 -5.79
N VAL A 228 12.86 1.06 -5.37
CA VAL A 228 13.60 2.12 -6.05
C VAL A 228 15.10 1.82 -6.05
N SER A 229 15.68 1.56 -4.89
CA SER A 229 17.12 1.31 -4.77
C SER A 229 17.56 0.08 -5.57
N ASP A 230 16.83 -1.05 -5.49
CA ASP A 230 17.12 -2.29 -6.22
C ASP A 230 17.04 -2.10 -7.74
N LEU A 231 16.04 -1.36 -8.21
CA LEU A 231 15.84 -1.14 -9.64
C LEU A 231 16.89 -0.17 -10.21
N ILE A 232 17.32 0.82 -9.43
CA ILE A 232 18.32 1.81 -9.82
C ILE A 232 19.76 1.25 -9.77
N HIS A 233 20.07 0.38 -8.80
CA HIS A 233 21.43 -0.19 -8.63
C HIS A 233 21.62 -1.54 -9.31
N GLY A 234 20.57 -2.35 -9.43
CA GLY A 234 20.73 -3.77 -9.79
C GLY A 234 20.37 -4.11 -11.22
N THR A 235 19.22 -3.65 -11.73
CA THR A 235 18.51 -4.43 -12.77
C THR A 235 17.98 -3.67 -13.97
N ILE A 236 18.12 -2.35 -13.97
CA ILE A 236 17.81 -1.53 -15.15
C ILE A 236 19.15 -1.17 -15.81
N ASP A 237 19.34 -1.63 -17.05
CA ASP A 237 20.48 -1.22 -17.87
C ASP A 237 20.59 0.32 -17.89
N SER A 238 21.82 0.79 -17.79
CA SER A 238 22.25 2.19 -17.66
C SER A 238 21.76 3.14 -18.76
N GLU A 239 21.05 2.65 -19.78
CA GLU A 239 20.51 3.41 -20.91
C GLU A 239 19.11 3.99 -20.67
N ASN A 240 18.51 3.78 -19.50
CA ASN A 240 17.11 4.15 -19.30
C ASN A 240 16.91 5.68 -19.29
N LYS A 241 16.09 6.18 -20.23
CA LYS A 241 15.72 7.62 -20.37
C LYS A 241 15.16 8.26 -19.10
N TRP A 242 14.77 7.44 -18.12
CA TRP A 242 14.18 7.86 -16.85
C TRP A 242 15.15 8.55 -15.90
N THR A 243 16.47 8.39 -16.06
CA THR A 243 17.47 9.11 -15.24
C THR A 243 17.88 10.46 -15.83
N LYS A 244 17.42 10.78 -17.05
CA LYS A 244 17.78 12.04 -17.71
C LYS A 244 16.92 13.19 -17.17
N PRO A 245 17.53 14.34 -16.79
CA PRO A 245 16.79 15.50 -16.29
C PRO A 245 15.76 16.00 -17.32
N SER A 246 14.47 15.88 -16.98
CA SER A 246 13.34 16.32 -17.80
C SER A 246 12.18 16.73 -16.89
N ALA A 247 11.19 17.46 -17.42
CA ALA A 247 9.98 17.79 -16.64
C ALA A 247 9.26 16.52 -16.14
N ALA A 248 9.20 15.48 -16.98
CA ALA A 248 8.64 14.18 -16.61
C ALA A 248 9.43 13.51 -15.47
N TYR A 249 10.77 13.60 -15.50
CA TYR A 249 11.61 13.12 -14.41
C TYR A 249 11.37 13.89 -13.11
N GLY A 250 11.27 15.23 -13.17
CA GLY A 250 10.93 16.06 -12.02
C GLY A 250 9.58 15.69 -11.39
N ILE A 251 8.55 15.48 -12.22
CA ILE A 251 7.25 14.98 -11.75
C ILE A 251 7.41 13.60 -11.10
N GLY A 252 8.22 12.72 -11.68
CA GLY A 252 8.55 11.41 -11.13
C GLY A 252 9.20 11.48 -9.75
N LEU A 253 10.16 12.39 -9.56
CA LEU A 253 10.82 12.63 -8.27
C LEU A 253 9.84 13.13 -7.21
N PHE A 254 9.00 14.10 -7.59
CA PHE A 254 7.97 14.65 -6.70
C PHE A 254 6.94 13.59 -6.30
N ALA A 255 6.43 12.83 -7.27
CA ALA A 255 5.47 11.76 -7.05
C ALA A 255 6.07 10.65 -6.18
N ALA A 256 7.32 10.26 -6.41
CA ALA A 256 8.01 9.29 -5.56
C ALA A 256 8.15 9.83 -4.13
N GLY A 257 8.65 11.05 -3.95
CA GLY A 257 8.79 11.68 -2.63
C GLY A 257 7.46 11.84 -1.86
N TRP A 258 6.36 12.04 -2.59
CA TRP A 258 5.00 12.02 -2.04
C TRP A 258 4.56 10.62 -1.57
N LEU A 259 4.90 9.58 -2.33
CA LEU A 259 4.57 8.19 -1.99
C LEU A 259 5.50 7.62 -0.90
N CYS A 260 6.75 8.03 -0.86
CA CYS A 260 7.73 7.57 0.11
C CYS A 260 8.76 8.68 0.38
N PRO A 261 8.85 9.20 1.61
CA PRO A 261 9.89 10.14 2.01
C PRO A 261 11.28 9.59 1.66
N GLY A 262 12.12 10.42 1.04
CA GLY A 262 13.48 10.05 0.63
C GLY A 262 13.61 9.29 -0.70
N SER A 263 12.51 8.78 -1.27
CA SER A 263 12.59 8.00 -2.52
C SER A 263 13.00 8.83 -3.75
N GLY A 264 12.73 10.14 -3.75
CA GLY A 264 13.25 11.05 -4.78
C GLY A 264 14.78 11.09 -4.83
N GLN A 265 15.43 11.13 -3.67
CA GLN A 265 16.88 11.05 -3.56
C GLN A 265 17.41 9.68 -3.99
N LEU A 266 16.72 8.59 -3.62
CA LEU A 266 17.07 7.23 -4.05
C LEU A 266 17.01 7.09 -5.59
N LEU A 267 16.01 7.70 -6.23
CA LEU A 267 15.91 7.76 -7.69
C LEU A 267 17.10 8.46 -8.34
N GLN A 268 17.67 9.44 -7.65
CA GLN A 268 18.85 10.17 -8.06
C GLN A 268 20.17 9.48 -7.68
N LYS A 269 20.15 8.22 -7.22
CA LYS A 269 21.32 7.48 -6.71
C LYS A 269 21.98 8.14 -5.49
N ARG A 270 21.22 8.93 -4.72
CA ARG A 270 21.69 9.60 -3.50
C ARG A 270 21.23 8.83 -2.27
N ASP A 271 21.73 7.61 -2.12
CA ASP A 271 21.26 6.66 -1.10
C ASP A 271 21.29 7.24 0.32
N LYS A 272 22.41 7.83 0.72
CA LYS A 272 22.56 8.40 2.07
C LYS A 272 21.47 9.44 2.36
N ALA A 273 21.24 10.37 1.43
CA ALA A 273 20.22 11.41 1.58
C ALA A 273 18.81 10.80 1.62
N GLY A 274 18.51 9.85 0.74
CA GLY A 274 17.22 9.18 0.70
C GLY A 274 16.92 8.42 2.00
N TRP A 275 17.87 7.65 2.51
CA TRP A 275 17.72 6.94 3.77
C TRP A 275 17.63 7.87 4.97
N TYR A 276 18.30 9.03 4.97
CA TYR A 276 18.15 10.03 6.04
C TYR A 276 16.75 10.66 6.08
N PHE A 277 16.20 11.08 4.93
CA PHE A 277 14.82 11.60 4.88
C PHE A 277 13.80 10.54 5.30
N PHE A 278 14.00 9.30 4.83
CA PHE A 278 13.18 8.17 5.24
C PHE A 278 13.25 7.92 6.75
N ALA A 279 14.45 7.82 7.32
CA ALA A 279 14.67 7.54 8.73
C ALA A 279 14.14 8.66 9.62
N GLY A 280 14.35 9.93 9.24
CA GLY A 280 13.81 11.08 9.95
C GLY A 280 12.28 11.08 9.98
N TYR A 281 11.65 10.76 8.85
CA TYR A 281 10.19 10.65 8.77
C TYR A 281 9.66 9.52 9.67
N VAL A 282 10.19 8.30 9.53
CA VAL A 282 9.69 7.15 10.30
C VAL A 282 9.97 7.33 11.79
N SER A 283 11.16 7.81 12.16
CA SER A 283 11.53 8.01 13.57
C SER A 283 10.67 9.09 14.24
N SER A 284 10.34 10.18 13.54
CA SER A 284 9.45 11.21 14.09
C SER A 284 8.03 10.68 14.30
N MET A 285 7.49 9.90 13.37
CA MET A 285 6.19 9.25 13.52
C MET A 285 6.15 8.27 14.71
N VAL A 286 7.18 7.43 14.84
CA VAL A 286 7.30 6.46 15.94
C VAL A 286 7.45 7.18 17.28
N LEU A 287 8.29 8.22 17.35
CA LEU A 287 8.47 9.01 18.57
C LEU A 287 7.16 9.67 19.01
N ILE A 288 6.41 10.28 18.09
CA ILE A 288 5.09 10.87 18.40
C ILE A 288 4.14 9.78 18.93
N GLY A 289 4.07 8.63 18.27
CA GLY A 289 3.21 7.53 18.73
C GLY A 289 3.59 6.98 20.11
N LEU A 290 4.88 6.88 20.42
CA LEU A 290 5.37 6.50 21.75
C LEU A 290 5.00 7.54 22.81
N LEU A 291 5.16 8.83 22.50
CA LEU A 291 4.81 9.92 23.42
C LEU A 291 3.32 9.96 23.74
N ILE A 292 2.45 9.71 22.74
CA ILE A 292 0.99 9.60 22.96
C ILE A 292 0.70 8.39 23.83
N LYS A 293 1.24 7.21 23.47
CA LYS A 293 0.96 5.95 24.18
C LYS A 293 1.41 5.98 25.64
N ALA A 294 2.53 6.64 25.92
CA ALA A 294 3.05 6.82 27.28
C ALA A 294 2.33 7.93 28.08
N GLY A 295 1.40 8.67 27.46
CA GLY A 295 0.65 9.75 28.12
C GLY A 295 1.44 11.05 28.32
N PHE A 296 2.62 11.19 27.70
CA PHE A 296 3.43 12.42 27.80
C PHE A 296 2.81 13.58 27.01
N ILE A 297 2.06 13.29 25.95
CA ILE A 297 1.38 14.28 25.12
C ILE A 297 -0.08 13.88 24.90
N SER A 298 -0.96 14.88 24.79
CA SER A 298 -2.36 14.67 24.38
C SER A 298 -2.48 14.50 22.86
N ALA A 299 -3.63 13.98 22.39
CA ALA A 299 -3.91 13.86 20.96
C ALA A 299 -3.83 15.21 20.21
N ILE A 300 -4.25 16.31 20.86
CA ILE A 300 -4.14 17.67 20.28
C ILE A 300 -2.68 18.05 20.06
N LYS A 301 -1.80 17.82 21.04
CA LYS A 301 -0.36 18.09 20.91
C LYS A 301 0.27 17.20 19.84
N ALA A 302 -0.15 15.94 19.75
CA ALA A 302 0.31 15.04 18.68
C ALA A 302 -0.07 15.52 17.28
N ASN A 303 -1.26 16.09 17.10
CA ASN A 303 -1.67 16.72 15.85
C ASN A 303 -0.83 17.97 15.50
N THR A 304 -0.30 18.69 16.49
CA THR A 304 0.66 19.76 16.22
C THR A 304 2.02 19.18 15.82
N LEU A 305 2.50 18.16 16.53
CA LEU A 305 3.78 17.51 16.25
C LEU A 305 3.77 16.72 14.94
N SER A 306 2.60 16.32 14.43
CA SER A 306 2.48 15.64 13.13
C SER A 306 2.94 16.48 11.95
N TRP A 307 3.11 17.80 12.12
CA TRP A 307 3.74 18.64 11.12
C TRP A 307 5.23 18.33 10.91
N ILE A 308 5.93 17.78 11.90
CA ILE A 308 7.34 17.40 11.78
C ILE A 308 7.57 16.42 10.61
N PRO A 309 6.93 15.23 10.58
CA PRO A 309 7.09 14.30 9.46
C PRO A 309 6.63 14.91 8.12
N VAL A 310 5.58 15.74 8.11
CA VAL A 310 5.12 16.46 6.91
C VAL A 310 6.21 17.38 6.36
N LEU A 311 6.85 18.17 7.23
CA LEU A 311 7.93 19.08 6.85
C LEU A 311 9.17 18.31 6.36
N ILE A 312 9.50 17.17 6.98
CA ILE A 312 10.59 16.29 6.51
C ILE A 312 10.28 15.78 5.10
N GLN A 313 9.04 15.34 4.86
CA GLN A 313 8.62 14.84 3.55
C GLN A 313 8.67 15.93 2.48
N TRP A 314 8.09 17.10 2.76
CA TRP A 314 8.11 18.25 1.83
C TRP A 314 9.52 18.75 1.58
N GLY A 315 10.34 18.84 2.63
CA GLY A 315 11.76 19.18 2.53
C GLY A 315 12.49 18.23 1.60
N GLY A 316 12.28 16.91 1.74
CA GLY A 316 12.84 15.91 0.84
C GLY A 316 12.36 16.06 -0.61
N MET A 317 11.07 16.37 -0.82
CA MET A 317 10.54 16.57 -2.17
C MET A 317 11.16 17.80 -2.86
N ILE A 318 11.27 18.91 -2.14
CA ILE A 318 11.89 20.15 -2.64
C ILE A 318 13.38 19.94 -2.89
N GLU A 319 14.08 19.27 -1.97
CA GLU A 319 15.52 19.00 -2.07
C GLU A 319 15.85 18.14 -3.30
N ALA A 320 15.06 17.09 -3.58
CA ALA A 320 15.24 16.26 -4.77
C ALA A 320 15.07 17.08 -6.07
N LEU A 321 14.04 17.93 -6.14
CA LEU A 321 13.83 18.80 -7.30
C LEU A 321 14.94 19.84 -7.48
N TYR A 322 15.37 20.46 -6.39
CA TYR A 322 16.45 21.43 -6.39
C TYR A 322 17.75 20.82 -6.92
N TYR A 323 18.11 19.62 -6.44
CA TYR A 323 19.30 18.90 -6.89
C TYR A 323 19.25 18.58 -8.39
N MET A 324 18.08 18.15 -8.90
CA MET A 324 17.90 17.91 -10.34
C MET A 324 18.18 19.18 -11.16
N ILE A 325 17.71 20.34 -10.72
CA ILE A 325 17.92 21.62 -11.42
C ILE A 325 19.41 22.01 -11.38
N GLN A 326 20.07 21.88 -10.23
CA GLN A 326 21.50 22.15 -10.10
C GLN A 326 22.35 21.24 -11.01
N SER A 327 22.06 19.94 -11.03
CA SER A 327 22.78 18.98 -11.90
C SER A 327 22.58 19.24 -13.40
N LYS A 328 21.54 20.00 -13.79
CA LYS A 328 21.30 20.41 -15.17
C LYS A 328 22.03 21.72 -15.53
N GLY A 329 22.23 22.59 -14.54
CA GLY A 329 22.90 23.89 -14.70
C GLY A 329 24.42 23.84 -14.52
N GLY A 330 24.94 22.84 -13.80
CA GLY A 330 26.36 22.56 -13.68
C GLY A 330 26.75 21.40 -14.61
N LYS A 331 27.66 21.65 -15.56
CA LYS A 331 28.46 20.58 -16.17
C LYS A 331 29.05 19.73 -15.06
N ASP A 332 29.11 18.41 -15.27
CA ASP A 332 29.84 17.43 -14.47
C ASP A 332 30.97 18.06 -13.65
N VAL A 333 30.71 18.37 -12.38
CA VAL A 333 31.77 18.55 -11.41
C VAL A 333 31.92 17.18 -10.76
N THR A 334 32.80 16.41 -11.38
CA THR A 334 33.42 15.20 -10.85
C THR A 334 33.72 15.32 -9.36
N GLY A 335 33.29 14.33 -8.57
CA GLY A 335 33.59 14.16 -7.16
C GLY A 335 32.76 13.05 -6.54
#